data_AF-A0A958KA13-F1
#
_entry.id   AF-A0A958KA13-F1
#
_cell.length_a   1.000
_cell.length_b   1.000
_cell.length_c   1.000
_cell.angle_alpha   90.00
_cell.angle_beta   90.00
_cell.angle_gamma   90.00
#
_symmetry.space_group_name_H-M   'P 1'
#
loop_
_entity.id
_entity.type
_entity.pdbx_description
1 polymer ?
#
loop_
_entity_poly.entity_id
_entity_poly.type
_entity_poly.pdbx_seq_one_letter_code
_entity_poly.pdbx_strand_id
1 'polypeptide(L)'
;GRTAKVARAKLLLCHPSFHPDIDSKPLNKIRRNVMTHNLEEHYQLTRNTSPERTAYLLANMCRDVRSHPELAKNSSLAEIYIRALEIIRANPDVLQPETTPDGPPTGFGPAWYGQKSFDRLYAVSHLGGDLQFTPDQLASALRAAHSLLFETQIGTWFRASGDRAEVFRELFGTVLDLQQRCAALTRGASGDGTPRMPERPSTPLALNHCQYPSSAETERHGIQGPLPQELPIWDRNRLERYRGRMDATPLCDISPEAVLETVRVVAESFSQREPMCRHVRLPVLEPEALSTALHSDQFGTDTFGEWDVKSALTWFVRSFVLTDPSSSESPVPTNGDVLRFSLAIRDGRGDVVGGAFNETLLPCNEPKPLRSGDAIIEAVGVYMEPILSILAKQDEAAMAALSMAYPDFQAAYQAGQVGHHFMVARSESLPVEDTFELVIASMERFDDLGYQYVVIEATNQWTGAACEALGATAVHFAPYRTQQVIPSSPEPIIDSVSSSDGYISDKDSGSMFYVLRLK
;
A
#
# COMPACT_ATOMS: atom_id res chain seq x y z
N GLY A 1 -48.32 -2.85 22.93
CA GLY A 1 -49.14 -3.81 22.14
C GLY A 1 -49.45 -3.30 20.73
N ARG A 2 -50.32 -2.29 20.59
CA ARG A 2 -50.69 -1.69 19.28
C ARG A 2 -49.57 -0.88 18.63
N THR A 3 -48.78 -0.13 19.40
CA THR A 3 -47.68 0.74 18.91
C THR A 3 -46.53 -0.05 18.27
N ALA A 4 -46.12 -1.16 18.91
CA ALA A 4 -45.07 -2.06 18.37
C ALA A 4 -45.50 -2.78 17.08
N LYS A 5 -46.80 -3.09 16.90
CA LYS A 5 -47.32 -3.67 15.66
C LYS A 5 -47.33 -2.64 14.51
N VAL A 6 -47.62 -1.37 14.80
CA VAL A 6 -47.58 -0.27 13.81
C VAL A 6 -46.13 0.06 13.40
N ALA A 7 -45.18 0.07 14.34
CA ALA A 7 -43.76 0.27 14.05
C ALA A 7 -43.18 -0.88 13.18
N ARG A 8 -43.55 -2.13 13.47
CA ARG A 8 -43.13 -3.30 12.68
C ARG A 8 -43.75 -3.32 11.28
N ALA A 9 -45.01 -2.88 11.13
CA ALA A 9 -45.65 -2.73 9.83
C ALA A 9 -45.00 -1.63 8.98
N LYS A 10 -44.62 -0.50 9.59
CA LYS A 10 -43.88 0.58 8.91
C LYS A 10 -42.48 0.15 8.46
N LEU A 11 -41.79 -0.68 9.25
CA LEU A 11 -40.48 -1.26 8.88
C LEU A 11 -40.58 -2.27 7.72
N LEU A 12 -41.63 -3.09 7.69
CA LEU A 12 -41.88 -4.06 6.60
C LEU A 12 -42.22 -3.36 5.27
N LEU A 13 -42.99 -2.27 5.30
CA LEU A 13 -43.33 -1.47 4.11
C LEU A 13 -42.12 -0.72 3.52
N CYS A 14 -41.01 -0.64 4.25
CA CYS A 14 -39.78 -0.02 3.76
C CYS A 14 -38.75 -1.04 3.25
N HIS A 15 -39.06 -2.35 3.18
CA HIS A 15 -38.13 -3.38 2.73
C HIS A 15 -37.92 -3.32 1.19
N PRO A 16 -36.68 -3.46 0.67
CA PRO A 16 -36.38 -3.22 -0.75
C PRO A 16 -37.20 -4.09 -1.71
N SER A 17 -37.56 -5.30 -1.27
CA SER A 17 -38.35 -6.26 -2.03
C SER A 17 -39.77 -5.81 -2.37
N PHE A 18 -40.31 -4.78 -1.71
CA PHE A 18 -41.66 -4.25 -1.98
C PHE A 18 -41.66 -2.98 -2.84
N HIS A 19 -40.50 -2.35 -3.04
CA HIS A 19 -40.36 -1.11 -3.81
C HIS A 19 -39.03 -1.08 -4.60
N PRO A 20 -38.88 -1.96 -5.61
CA PRO A 20 -37.62 -2.10 -6.35
C PRO A 20 -37.27 -0.87 -7.21
N ASP A 21 -38.26 -0.02 -7.53
CA ASP A 21 -38.11 1.08 -8.51
C ASP A 21 -37.95 2.47 -7.87
N ILE A 22 -37.80 2.56 -6.54
CA ILE A 22 -37.62 3.84 -5.85
C ILE A 22 -36.13 4.08 -5.57
N ASP A 23 -35.62 5.22 -6.03
CA ASP A 23 -34.25 5.67 -5.77
C ASP A 23 -33.89 5.56 -4.27
N SER A 24 -32.71 5.02 -3.98
CA SER A 24 -32.32 4.52 -2.64
C SER A 24 -32.12 5.64 -1.60
N LYS A 25 -31.91 6.89 -2.03
CA LYS A 25 -31.61 8.02 -1.14
C LYS A 25 -32.82 8.48 -0.32
N PRO A 26 -34.01 8.73 -0.91
CA PRO A 26 -35.25 9.00 -0.16
C PRO A 26 -35.61 7.91 0.85
N LEU A 27 -35.48 6.62 0.47
CA LEU A 27 -35.84 5.49 1.32
C LEU A 27 -34.91 5.37 2.54
N ASN A 28 -33.61 5.60 2.36
CA ASN A 28 -32.63 5.58 3.45
C ASN A 28 -32.84 6.74 4.44
N LYS A 29 -33.26 7.92 3.96
CA LYS A 29 -33.62 9.06 4.83
C LYS A 29 -34.88 8.75 5.66
N ILE A 30 -35.89 8.12 5.06
CA ILE A 30 -37.12 7.71 5.77
C ILE A 30 -36.81 6.63 6.81
N ARG A 31 -36.02 5.60 6.46
CA ARG A 31 -35.58 4.55 7.39
C ARG A 31 -34.83 5.12 8.60
N ARG A 32 -33.89 6.03 8.36
CA ARG A 32 -33.13 6.69 9.43
C ARG A 32 -34.06 7.46 10.38
N ASN A 33 -34.99 8.24 9.84
CA ASN A 33 -35.92 9.02 10.65
C ASN A 33 -36.89 8.13 11.46
N VAL A 34 -37.34 7.01 10.89
CA VAL A 34 -38.21 6.04 11.59
C VAL A 34 -37.45 5.30 12.69
N MET A 35 -36.20 4.90 12.45
CA MET A 35 -35.36 4.26 13.47
C MET A 35 -35.03 5.20 14.61
N THR A 36 -34.59 6.42 14.33
CA THR A 36 -34.29 7.44 15.36
C THR A 36 -35.53 7.72 16.21
N HIS A 37 -36.69 7.93 15.61
CA HIS A 37 -37.94 8.19 16.35
C HIS A 37 -38.37 7.00 17.22
N ASN A 38 -38.27 5.77 16.72
CA ASN A 38 -38.60 4.57 17.50
C ASN A 38 -37.62 4.33 18.66
N LEU A 39 -36.34 4.68 18.50
CA LEU A 39 -35.31 4.58 19.54
C LEU A 39 -35.55 5.63 20.64
N GLU A 40 -35.93 6.85 20.27
CA GLU A 40 -36.30 7.92 21.21
C GLU A 40 -37.56 7.55 22.02
N GLU A 41 -38.61 7.04 21.36
CA GLU A 41 -39.82 6.55 22.06
C GLU A 41 -39.53 5.36 22.98
N HIS A 42 -38.71 4.40 22.54
CA HIS A 42 -38.30 3.28 23.40
C HIS A 42 -37.49 3.75 24.60
N TYR A 43 -36.60 4.74 24.44
CA TYR A 43 -35.85 5.31 25.54
C TYR A 43 -36.78 6.02 26.55
N GLN A 44 -37.77 6.78 26.10
CA GLN A 44 -38.76 7.38 27.01
C GLN A 44 -39.59 6.32 27.76
N LEU A 45 -39.86 5.18 27.12
CA LEU A 45 -40.52 4.04 27.78
C LEU A 45 -39.62 3.37 28.83
N THR A 46 -38.30 3.33 28.63
CA THR A 46 -37.36 2.72 29.60
C THR A 46 -37.21 3.49 30.91
N ARG A 47 -37.55 4.79 30.95
CA ARG A 47 -37.49 5.60 32.18
C ARG A 47 -38.46 5.15 33.27
N ASN A 48 -39.52 4.41 32.91
CA ASN A 48 -40.59 4.01 33.82
C ASN A 48 -40.73 2.48 33.96
N THR A 49 -39.71 1.70 33.58
CA THR A 49 -39.73 0.24 33.65
C THR A 49 -38.73 -0.33 34.64
N SER A 50 -38.90 -1.60 35.04
CA SER A 50 -37.97 -2.27 35.95
C SER A 50 -36.55 -2.34 35.36
N PRO A 51 -35.51 -2.36 36.20
CA PRO A 51 -34.11 -2.37 35.77
C PRO A 51 -33.78 -3.47 34.75
N GLU A 52 -34.35 -4.67 34.88
CA GLU A 52 -34.10 -5.78 33.96
C GLU A 52 -34.67 -5.51 32.56
N ARG A 53 -35.85 -4.89 32.51
CA ARG A 53 -36.52 -4.54 31.25
C ARG A 53 -35.82 -3.37 30.55
N THR A 54 -35.30 -2.44 31.34
CA THR A 54 -34.45 -1.35 30.86
C THR A 54 -33.14 -1.87 30.29
N ALA A 55 -32.47 -2.81 30.96
CA ALA A 55 -31.26 -3.46 30.45
C ALA A 55 -31.50 -4.22 29.13
N TYR A 56 -32.61 -4.98 29.04
CA TYR A 56 -33.01 -5.68 27.81
C TYR A 56 -33.26 -4.73 26.62
N LEU A 57 -33.97 -3.62 26.87
CA LEU A 57 -34.27 -2.64 25.83
C LEU A 57 -33.00 -1.93 25.35
N LEU A 58 -32.11 -1.58 26.27
CA LEU A 58 -30.83 -0.94 25.94
C LEU A 58 -29.89 -1.89 25.18
N ALA A 59 -29.85 -3.18 25.53
CA ALA A 59 -29.07 -4.18 24.78
C ALA A 59 -29.53 -4.34 23.32
N ASN A 60 -30.84 -4.26 23.06
CA ASN A 60 -31.37 -4.26 21.69
C ASN A 60 -31.00 -2.97 20.93
N MET A 61 -30.99 -1.81 21.60
CA MET A 61 -30.56 -0.55 20.99
C MET A 61 -29.06 -0.58 20.63
N CYS A 62 -28.22 -1.14 21.50
CA CYS A 62 -26.79 -1.33 21.24
C CYS A 62 -26.53 -2.22 20.01
N ARG A 63 -27.33 -3.28 19.83
CA ARG A 63 -27.27 -4.14 18.64
C ARG A 63 -27.59 -3.34 17.38
N ASP A 64 -28.68 -2.56 17.41
CA ASP A 64 -29.16 -1.83 16.24
C ASP A 64 -28.18 -0.72 15.82
N VAL A 65 -27.54 -0.03 16.78
CA VAL A 65 -26.45 0.94 16.53
C VAL A 65 -25.19 0.25 15.98
N ARG A 66 -24.85 -0.95 16.44
CA ARG A 66 -23.69 -1.70 15.93
C ARG A 66 -23.87 -2.14 14.49
N SER A 67 -25.10 -2.48 14.08
CA SER A 67 -25.43 -2.78 12.68
C SER A 67 -25.52 -1.53 11.80
N HIS A 68 -25.67 -0.34 12.37
CA HIS A 68 -25.84 0.94 11.67
C HIS A 68 -25.01 2.05 12.32
N PRO A 69 -23.67 2.05 12.13
CA PRO A 69 -22.72 2.91 12.84
C PRO A 69 -22.97 4.41 12.64
N GLU A 70 -23.61 4.79 11.54
CA GLU A 70 -24.01 6.17 11.25
C GLU A 70 -25.04 6.74 12.24
N LEU A 71 -25.76 5.88 12.99
CA LEU A 71 -26.68 6.29 14.05
C LEU A 71 -25.95 6.81 15.29
N ALA A 72 -24.69 6.44 15.50
CA ALA A 72 -23.87 6.92 16.62
C ALA A 72 -23.48 8.41 16.50
N LYS A 73 -23.69 9.03 15.33
CA LYS A 73 -23.46 10.47 15.10
C LYS A 73 -24.55 11.36 15.70
N ASN A 74 -25.65 10.79 16.20
CA ASN A 74 -26.70 11.53 16.87
C ASN A 74 -26.39 11.61 18.38
N SER A 75 -26.15 12.83 18.88
CA SER A 75 -25.72 13.08 20.27
C SER A 75 -26.64 12.47 21.32
N SER A 76 -27.94 12.40 21.04
CA SER A 76 -28.94 11.79 21.94
C SER A 76 -28.72 10.28 22.08
N LEU A 77 -28.32 9.57 21.01
CA LEU A 77 -28.13 8.11 21.03
C LEU A 77 -26.80 7.72 21.70
N ALA A 78 -25.76 8.53 21.55
CA ALA A 78 -24.50 8.34 22.27
C ALA A 78 -24.70 8.49 23.79
N GLU A 79 -25.50 9.48 24.22
CA GLU A 79 -25.83 9.67 25.63
C GLU A 79 -26.66 8.51 26.20
N ILE A 80 -27.61 7.97 25.41
CA ILE A 80 -28.39 6.78 25.77
C ILE A 80 -27.49 5.54 25.92
N TYR A 81 -26.52 5.38 25.02
CA TYR A 81 -25.58 4.27 25.03
C TYR A 81 -24.66 4.31 26.26
N ILE A 82 -24.13 5.49 26.60
CA ILE A 82 -23.30 5.69 27.78
C ILE A 82 -24.08 5.37 29.07
N ARG A 83 -25.32 5.85 29.17
CA ARG A 83 -26.17 5.60 30.34
C ARG A 83 -26.52 4.12 30.51
N ALA A 84 -26.64 3.38 29.39
CA ALA A 84 -26.83 1.93 29.43
C ALA A 84 -25.64 1.20 30.04
N LEU A 85 -24.43 1.58 29.64
CA LEU A 85 -23.20 1.00 30.17
C LEU A 85 -23.02 1.32 31.66
N GLU A 86 -23.41 2.52 32.10
CA GLU A 86 -23.38 2.91 33.52
C GLU A 86 -24.36 2.08 34.37
N ILE A 87 -25.58 1.81 33.86
CA ILE A 87 -26.58 0.99 34.56
C ILE A 87 -26.13 -0.47 34.65
N ILE A 88 -25.58 -1.03 33.57
CA ILE A 88 -25.04 -2.39 33.54
C ILE A 88 -23.87 -2.51 34.52
N ARG A 89 -23.00 -1.50 34.57
CA ARG A 89 -21.87 -1.45 35.52
C ARG A 89 -22.32 -1.35 36.97
N ALA A 90 -23.40 -0.63 37.25
CA ALA A 90 -23.93 -0.46 38.61
C ALA A 90 -24.73 -1.68 39.11
N ASN A 91 -25.18 -2.56 38.21
CA ASN A 91 -26.03 -3.70 38.54
C ASN A 91 -25.57 -4.97 37.79
N PRO A 92 -24.37 -5.50 38.10
CA PRO A 92 -23.80 -6.65 37.40
C PRO A 92 -24.67 -7.91 37.50
N ASP A 93 -25.48 -8.01 38.57
CA ASP A 93 -26.37 -9.14 38.82
C ASP A 93 -27.59 -9.20 37.88
N VAL A 94 -27.90 -8.11 37.18
CA VAL A 94 -28.99 -8.04 36.17
C VAL A 94 -28.70 -8.94 34.96
N LEU A 95 -27.45 -9.41 34.81
CA LEU A 95 -27.02 -10.34 33.77
C LEU A 95 -27.02 -11.81 34.22
N GLN A 96 -27.39 -12.12 35.47
CA GLN A 96 -27.50 -13.50 35.92
C GLN A 96 -28.81 -14.13 35.43
N PRO A 97 -28.77 -15.28 34.72
CA PRO A 97 -29.99 -16.04 34.48
C PRO A 97 -30.46 -16.70 35.79
N GLU A 98 -31.74 -16.58 36.11
CA GLU A 98 -32.37 -17.37 37.17
C GLU A 98 -32.16 -18.87 36.86
N THR A 99 -31.46 -19.58 37.74
CA THR A 99 -31.27 -21.02 37.63
C THR A 99 -32.36 -21.72 38.44
N THR A 100 -33.36 -22.29 37.77
CA THR A 100 -34.25 -23.28 38.41
C THR A 100 -33.68 -24.69 38.24
N PRO A 101 -33.69 -25.55 39.27
CA PRO A 101 -32.93 -26.81 39.25
C PRO A 101 -33.40 -27.88 38.26
N ASP A 102 -34.68 -27.92 37.85
CA ASP A 102 -35.21 -29.10 37.12
C ASP A 102 -36.19 -28.75 35.99
N GLY A 103 -35.72 -28.07 34.93
CA GLY A 103 -36.50 -27.90 33.69
C GLY A 103 -35.68 -27.39 32.50
N PRO A 104 -36.06 -27.68 31.25
CA PRO A 104 -35.39 -27.10 30.08
C PRO A 104 -35.56 -25.57 30.11
N PRO A 105 -34.56 -24.80 29.67
CA PRO A 105 -34.56 -23.36 29.80
C PRO A 105 -35.67 -22.74 28.94
N THR A 106 -36.82 -22.43 29.54
CA THR A 106 -37.86 -21.60 28.94
C THR A 106 -37.61 -20.16 29.35
N GLY A 107 -36.55 -19.56 28.80
CA GLY A 107 -36.20 -18.16 29.01
C GLY A 107 -35.40 -17.65 27.82
N PHE A 108 -35.88 -16.59 27.18
CA PHE A 108 -35.25 -15.91 26.06
C PHE A 108 -33.90 -15.29 26.50
N GLY A 109 -32.80 -16.05 26.38
CA GLY A 109 -31.44 -15.57 26.61
C GLY A 109 -30.63 -15.46 25.30
N PRO A 110 -29.96 -14.34 25.02
CA PRO A 110 -29.03 -14.24 23.90
C PRO A 110 -27.69 -14.85 24.30
N ALA A 111 -27.31 -15.97 23.67
CA ALA A 111 -25.97 -16.52 23.75
C ALA A 111 -24.98 -15.56 23.05
N TRP A 112 -24.13 -14.87 23.82
CA TRP A 112 -22.94 -14.18 23.32
C TRP A 112 -21.74 -14.45 24.25
N TYR A 113 -20.56 -14.58 23.62
CA TYR A 113 -19.25 -14.46 24.25
C TYR A 113 -19.23 -13.25 25.20
N GLY A 114 -18.98 -13.44 26.50
CA GLY A 114 -18.95 -12.29 27.42
C GLY A 114 -18.53 -12.55 28.86
N GLN A 115 -18.98 -13.65 29.48
CA GLN A 115 -18.67 -13.87 30.90
C GLN A 115 -17.23 -14.40 31.11
N LYS A 116 -16.87 -15.49 30.39
CA LYS A 116 -15.57 -16.15 30.55
C LYS A 116 -14.37 -15.25 30.22
N SER A 117 -14.52 -14.32 29.28
CA SER A 117 -13.44 -13.41 28.90
C SER A 117 -13.21 -12.32 29.93
N PHE A 118 -14.29 -11.85 30.56
CA PHE A 118 -14.23 -10.85 31.63
C PHE A 118 -13.69 -11.45 32.93
N ASP A 119 -14.15 -12.64 33.31
CA ASP A 119 -13.65 -13.36 34.50
C ASP A 119 -12.14 -13.67 34.39
N ARG A 120 -11.65 -13.95 33.16
CA ARG A 120 -10.22 -14.19 32.90
C ARG A 120 -9.38 -12.91 33.00
N LEU A 121 -9.89 -11.78 32.53
CA LEU A 121 -9.25 -10.47 32.66
C LEU A 121 -9.20 -10.01 34.13
N TYR A 122 -10.25 -10.29 34.89
CA TYR A 122 -10.31 -10.04 36.33
C TYR A 122 -9.30 -10.93 37.09
N ALA A 123 -9.21 -12.22 36.75
CA ALA A 123 -8.23 -13.13 37.34
C ALA A 123 -6.77 -12.71 37.06
N VAL A 124 -6.46 -12.25 35.84
CA VAL A 124 -5.11 -11.79 35.48
C VAL A 124 -4.69 -10.51 36.23
N SER A 125 -5.64 -9.60 36.47
CA SER A 125 -5.35 -8.30 37.10
C SER A 125 -5.34 -8.32 38.62
N HIS A 126 -6.05 -9.27 39.27
CA HIS A 126 -6.26 -9.26 40.72
C HIS A 126 -5.78 -10.52 41.46
N LEU A 127 -5.52 -11.64 40.77
CA LEU A 127 -4.95 -12.85 41.36
C LEU A 127 -3.50 -12.99 40.87
N GLY A 128 -2.59 -12.25 41.51
CA GLY A 128 -1.15 -12.25 41.20
C GLY A 128 -0.42 -13.56 41.55
N GLY A 129 -0.94 -14.73 41.14
CA GLY A 129 -0.30 -16.02 41.41
C GLY A 129 -0.63 -17.09 40.37
N ASP A 130 0.42 -17.71 39.82
CA ASP A 130 0.54 -19.08 39.29
C ASP A 130 -0.60 -19.72 38.49
N LEU A 131 -1.45 -18.94 37.83
CA LEU A 131 -2.38 -19.47 36.84
C LEU A 131 -1.66 -19.71 35.51
N GLN A 132 -1.43 -20.97 35.17
CA GLN A 132 -0.94 -21.37 33.84
C GLN A 132 -2.05 -21.20 32.80
N PHE A 133 -1.97 -20.12 32.03
CA PHE A 133 -2.85 -19.90 30.88
C PHE A 133 -2.34 -20.68 29.67
N THR A 134 -3.25 -21.32 28.92
CA THR A 134 -2.90 -21.86 27.59
C THR A 134 -2.71 -20.71 26.58
N PRO A 135 -1.96 -20.91 25.49
CA PRO A 135 -1.76 -19.87 24.47
C PRO A 135 -3.07 -19.27 23.94
N ASP A 136 -4.09 -20.09 23.73
CA ASP A 136 -5.42 -19.64 23.26
C ASP A 136 -6.16 -18.81 24.31
N GLN A 137 -6.01 -19.15 25.60
CA GLN A 137 -6.61 -18.39 26.69
C GLN A 137 -5.94 -17.02 26.83
N LEU A 138 -4.62 -16.96 26.65
CA LEU A 138 -3.84 -15.73 26.69
C LEU A 138 -4.15 -14.82 25.48
N ALA A 139 -4.21 -15.39 24.28
CA ALA A 139 -4.60 -14.68 23.07
C ALA A 139 -6.05 -14.16 23.13
N SER A 140 -6.96 -14.94 23.73
CA SER A 140 -8.33 -14.51 23.96
C SER A 140 -8.42 -13.38 24.99
N ALA A 141 -7.62 -13.42 26.06
CA ALA A 141 -7.54 -12.35 27.06
C ALA A 141 -6.96 -11.07 26.45
N LEU A 142 -5.93 -11.17 25.61
CA LEU A 142 -5.35 -10.05 24.87
C LEU A 142 -6.33 -9.39 23.91
N ARG A 143 -7.09 -10.17 23.13
CA ARG A 143 -8.13 -9.61 22.25
C ARG A 143 -9.20 -8.88 23.05
N ALA A 144 -9.64 -9.47 24.16
CA ALA A 144 -10.62 -8.82 25.04
C ALA A 144 -10.06 -7.53 25.66
N ALA A 145 -8.79 -7.53 26.07
CA ALA A 145 -8.12 -6.35 26.64
C ALA A 145 -7.91 -5.23 25.60
N HIS A 146 -7.56 -5.59 24.36
CA HIS A 146 -7.45 -4.65 23.24
C HIS A 146 -8.82 -4.07 22.86
N SER A 147 -9.88 -4.88 22.82
CA SER A 147 -11.24 -4.37 22.61
C SER A 147 -11.66 -3.42 23.73
N LEU A 148 -11.32 -3.74 24.99
CA LEU A 148 -11.60 -2.85 26.12
C LEU A 148 -10.82 -1.53 26.04
N LEU A 149 -9.54 -1.59 25.64
CA LEU A 149 -8.69 -0.41 25.42
C LEU A 149 -9.22 0.48 24.29
N PHE A 150 -9.68 -0.13 23.20
CA PHE A 150 -10.27 0.55 22.05
C PHE A 150 -11.61 1.21 22.43
N GLU A 151 -12.45 0.53 23.22
CA GLU A 151 -13.68 1.11 23.76
C GLU A 151 -13.40 2.24 24.77
N THR A 152 -12.33 2.15 25.58
CA THR A 152 -11.91 3.26 26.45
C THR A 152 -11.29 4.44 25.70
N GLN A 153 -10.66 4.23 24.53
CA GLN A 153 -10.18 5.33 23.69
C GLN A 153 -11.33 6.18 23.14
N ILE A 154 -12.48 5.57 22.82
CA ILE A 154 -13.70 6.32 22.49
C ILE A 154 -14.19 7.15 23.70
N GLY A 155 -13.95 6.67 24.93
CA GLY A 155 -14.20 7.40 26.18
C GLY A 155 -13.22 8.55 26.49
N THR A 156 -12.06 8.63 25.81
CA THR A 156 -11.04 9.67 26.08
C THR A 156 -11.27 11.01 25.38
N TRP A 157 -12.39 11.17 24.65
CA TRP A 157 -12.79 12.47 24.09
C TRP A 157 -13.32 13.47 25.14
N PHE A 158 -13.50 13.06 26.40
CA PHE A 158 -13.84 13.97 27.50
C PHE A 158 -12.81 13.88 28.65
N ARG A 159 -11.90 14.85 28.69
CA ARG A 159 -10.97 15.05 29.82
C ARG A 159 -11.70 15.67 31.00
N ALA A 160 -11.81 14.94 32.12
CA ALA A 160 -11.73 15.46 33.49
C ALA A 160 -12.04 14.36 34.54
N SER A 161 -11.02 13.71 35.09
CA SER A 161 -10.96 13.19 36.48
C SER A 161 -9.69 12.34 36.70
N GLY A 162 -8.96 12.60 37.78
CA GLY A 162 -7.65 12.00 38.09
C GLY A 162 -7.68 10.48 38.27
N ASP A 163 -8.77 9.91 38.81
CA ASP A 163 -8.88 8.46 39.06
C ASP A 163 -8.92 7.62 37.77
N ARG A 164 -9.26 8.22 36.61
CA ARG A 164 -9.37 7.48 35.34
C ARG A 164 -8.03 7.27 34.63
N ALA A 165 -7.03 8.10 34.93
CA ALA A 165 -5.69 7.97 34.38
C ALA A 165 -4.92 6.80 35.02
N GLU A 166 -5.23 6.49 36.29
CA GLU A 166 -4.63 5.37 37.02
C GLU A 166 -5.15 4.02 36.50
N VAL A 167 -6.47 3.90 36.30
CA VAL A 167 -7.08 2.72 35.68
C VAL A 167 -6.53 2.50 34.27
N PHE A 168 -6.37 3.55 33.46
CA PHE A 168 -5.77 3.42 32.12
C PHE A 168 -4.32 2.92 32.20
N ARG A 169 -3.54 3.40 33.17
CA ARG A 169 -2.15 2.99 33.37
C ARG A 169 -2.06 1.53 33.81
N GLU A 170 -2.95 1.06 34.70
CA GLU A 170 -3.03 -0.34 35.12
C GLU A 170 -3.47 -1.27 33.98
N LEU A 171 -4.48 -0.87 33.20
CA LEU A 171 -4.97 -1.64 32.05
C LEU A 171 -3.89 -1.73 30.96
N PHE A 172 -3.20 -0.63 30.68
CA PHE A 172 -2.11 -0.58 29.71
C PHE A 172 -0.92 -1.42 30.19
N GLY A 173 -0.58 -1.36 31.48
CA GLY A 173 0.44 -2.21 32.09
C GLY A 173 0.10 -3.70 32.00
N THR A 174 -1.17 -4.05 32.24
CA THR A 174 -1.66 -5.44 32.11
C THR A 174 -1.59 -5.94 30.67
N VAL A 175 -1.89 -5.09 29.69
CA VAL A 175 -1.74 -5.45 28.27
C VAL A 175 -0.28 -5.64 27.88
N LEU A 176 0.62 -4.77 28.35
CA LEU A 176 2.05 -4.94 28.10
C LEU A 176 2.60 -6.22 28.71
N ASP A 177 2.24 -6.55 29.95
CA ASP A 177 2.64 -7.81 30.61
C ASP A 177 2.09 -9.02 29.85
N LEU A 178 0.82 -8.99 29.44
CA LEU A 178 0.22 -10.06 28.62
C LEU A 178 0.91 -10.21 27.26
N GLN A 179 1.27 -9.11 26.59
CA GLN A 179 2.03 -9.12 25.33
C GLN A 179 3.42 -9.74 25.53
N GLN A 180 4.11 -9.39 26.61
CA GLN A 180 5.43 -9.93 26.94
C GLN A 180 5.38 -11.42 27.28
N ARG A 181 4.36 -11.87 28.03
CA ARG A 181 4.13 -13.28 28.34
C ARG A 181 3.75 -14.08 27.09
N CYS A 182 2.92 -13.52 26.21
CA CYS A 182 2.66 -14.10 24.88
C CYS A 182 3.98 -14.26 24.11
N ALA A 183 4.78 -13.20 24.00
CA ALA A 183 6.05 -13.25 23.30
C ALA A 183 7.07 -14.22 23.94
N ALA A 184 7.04 -14.43 25.26
CA ALA A 184 7.85 -15.42 25.94
C ALA A 184 7.40 -16.86 25.61
N LEU A 185 6.09 -17.12 25.56
CA LEU A 185 5.53 -18.42 25.18
C LEU A 185 5.79 -18.73 23.69
N THR A 186 5.71 -17.75 22.80
CA THR A 186 6.04 -17.93 21.37
C THR A 186 7.53 -18.25 21.18
N ARG A 187 8.41 -17.74 22.05
CA ARG A 187 9.85 -18.04 22.04
C ARG A 187 10.17 -19.42 22.64
N GLY A 188 9.43 -19.85 23.66
CA GLY A 188 9.59 -21.16 24.31
C GLY A 188 8.97 -22.34 23.54
N ALA A 189 8.02 -22.08 22.63
CA ALA A 189 7.41 -23.08 21.76
C ALA A 189 8.22 -23.38 20.48
N SER A 190 9.48 -22.95 20.41
CA SER A 190 10.42 -23.24 19.31
C SER A 190 10.96 -24.68 19.39
N GLY A 191 10.06 -25.64 19.54
CA GLY A 191 10.25 -27.03 19.13
C GLY A 191 9.34 -27.26 17.93
N ASP A 192 9.86 -26.93 16.75
CA ASP A 192 9.27 -27.22 15.44
C ASP A 192 7.85 -26.65 15.19
N GLY A 193 7.77 -25.37 14.82
CA GLY A 193 6.49 -24.71 14.55
C GLY A 193 6.63 -23.23 14.22
N THR A 194 7.17 -22.94 13.03
CA THR A 194 7.13 -21.60 12.43
C THR A 194 5.70 -21.04 12.46
N PRO A 195 5.49 -19.75 12.82
CA PRO A 195 4.19 -19.12 12.64
C PRO A 195 3.86 -19.17 11.15
N ARG A 196 2.81 -19.90 10.77
CA ARG A 196 2.29 -19.82 9.41
C ARG A 196 1.77 -18.41 9.20
N MET A 197 2.57 -17.60 8.51
CA MET A 197 2.09 -16.48 7.70
C MET A 197 0.84 -16.95 6.94
N PRO A 198 -0.20 -16.11 6.77
CA PRO A 198 -1.33 -16.47 5.94
C PRO A 198 -0.79 -17.03 4.63
N GLU A 199 -1.22 -18.25 4.28
CA GLU A 199 -0.73 -18.93 3.07
C GLU A 199 -0.95 -17.98 1.89
N ARG A 200 0.12 -17.73 1.12
CA ARG A 200 0.04 -16.89 -0.08
C ARG A 200 -1.11 -17.40 -0.96
N PRO A 201 -1.90 -16.48 -1.55
CA PRO A 201 -2.95 -16.90 -2.45
C PRO A 201 -2.36 -17.79 -3.55
N SER A 202 -3.04 -18.89 -3.90
CA SER A 202 -2.57 -19.83 -4.92
C SER A 202 -2.40 -19.16 -6.29
N THR A 203 -3.10 -18.06 -6.52
CA THR A 203 -3.00 -17.20 -7.70
C THR A 203 -3.14 -15.73 -7.27
N PRO A 204 -2.15 -14.88 -7.54
CA PRO A 204 -2.27 -13.43 -7.28
C PRO A 204 -3.40 -12.82 -8.10
N LEU A 205 -4.09 -11.82 -7.54
CA LEU A 205 -5.10 -11.07 -8.28
C LEU A 205 -4.44 -10.27 -9.41
N ALA A 206 -4.97 -10.37 -10.64
CA ALA A 206 -4.47 -9.58 -11.76
C ALA A 206 -4.73 -8.07 -11.56
N LEU A 207 -3.83 -7.24 -12.08
CA LEU A 207 -4.02 -5.80 -12.16
C LEU A 207 -4.95 -5.45 -13.32
N ASN A 208 -5.90 -4.53 -13.07
CA ASN A 208 -6.70 -3.94 -14.15
C ASN A 208 -5.87 -2.87 -14.84
N HIS A 209 -5.84 -2.83 -16.18
CA HIS A 209 -5.12 -1.77 -16.89
C HIS A 209 -5.60 -0.37 -16.50
N CYS A 210 -4.65 0.53 -16.25
CA CYS A 210 -4.94 1.94 -16.01
C CYS A 210 -5.34 2.64 -17.34
N GLN A 211 -6.28 3.58 -17.24
CA GLN A 211 -6.75 4.38 -18.39
C GLN A 211 -6.01 5.71 -18.48
N TYR A 212 -4.88 5.69 -19.17
CA TYR A 212 -4.13 6.90 -19.46
C TYR A 212 -4.83 7.77 -20.51
N PRO A 213 -4.69 9.09 -20.45
CA PRO A 213 -5.12 9.98 -21.52
C PRO A 213 -4.44 9.64 -22.85
N SER A 214 -5.15 9.92 -23.95
CA SER A 214 -4.63 9.98 -25.32
C SER A 214 -3.99 11.35 -25.60
N SER A 215 -3.34 11.49 -26.76
CA SER A 215 -2.81 12.79 -27.21
C SER A 215 -3.91 13.82 -27.51
N ALA A 216 -5.14 13.38 -27.73
CA ALA A 216 -6.28 14.27 -28.01
C ALA A 216 -6.91 14.87 -26.75
N GLU A 217 -6.79 14.21 -25.60
CA GLU A 217 -7.32 14.65 -24.30
C GLU A 217 -6.40 15.66 -23.61
N THR A 218 -6.15 16.79 -24.29
CA THR A 218 -5.18 17.82 -23.87
C THR A 218 -5.47 18.43 -22.49
N GLU A 219 -6.73 18.43 -22.06
CA GLU A 219 -7.16 18.88 -20.74
C GLU A 219 -6.70 17.97 -19.60
N ARG A 220 -6.29 16.74 -19.91
CA ARG A 220 -5.75 15.76 -18.96
C ARG A 220 -4.23 15.67 -19.00
N HIS A 221 -3.56 16.53 -19.77
CA HIS A 221 -2.10 16.61 -19.83
C HIS A 221 -1.56 17.53 -18.73
N GLY A 222 -0.31 17.32 -18.33
CA GLY A 222 0.31 18.12 -17.27
C GLY A 222 -0.13 17.67 -15.87
N ILE A 223 -0.19 18.62 -14.93
CA ILE A 223 -0.56 18.36 -13.54
C ILE A 223 -2.01 17.86 -13.44
N GLN A 224 -2.19 16.73 -12.74
CA GLN A 224 -3.45 16.02 -12.63
C GLN A 224 -4.35 16.64 -11.56
N GLY A 225 -5.34 17.45 -11.97
CA GLY A 225 -6.40 18.00 -11.12
C GLY A 225 -5.91 18.74 -9.87
N PRO A 226 -6.80 19.16 -8.95
CA PRO A 226 -6.33 19.52 -7.63
C PRO A 226 -5.79 18.25 -6.97
N LEU A 227 -4.50 18.27 -6.60
CA LEU A 227 -3.92 17.24 -5.76
C LEU A 227 -4.74 17.13 -4.45
N PRO A 228 -4.88 15.92 -3.87
CA PRO A 228 -5.64 15.75 -2.64
C PRO A 228 -5.07 16.61 -1.51
N GLN A 229 -5.89 16.96 -0.52
CA GLN A 229 -5.40 17.77 0.61
C GLN A 229 -4.28 17.05 1.38
N GLU A 230 -4.33 15.72 1.43
CA GLU A 230 -3.30 14.87 2.01
C GLU A 230 -3.04 13.67 1.09
N LEU A 231 -1.78 13.29 0.94
CA LEU A 231 -1.42 12.06 0.23
C LEU A 231 -1.85 10.83 1.05
N PRO A 232 -2.57 9.87 0.45
CA PRO A 232 -2.93 8.62 1.11
C PRO A 232 -1.68 7.85 1.53
N ILE A 233 -1.67 7.38 2.77
CA ILE A 233 -0.64 6.43 3.24
C ILE A 233 -0.98 5.07 2.64
N TRP A 234 0.03 4.40 2.09
CA TRP A 234 -0.13 3.07 1.54
C TRP A 234 -0.54 2.04 2.61
N ASP A 235 -1.33 1.04 2.24
CA ASP A 235 -1.84 0.01 3.16
C ASP A 235 -1.38 -1.37 2.74
N ARG A 236 -0.33 -1.87 3.40
CA ARG A 236 0.26 -3.19 3.15
C ARG A 236 -0.78 -4.32 3.21
N ASN A 237 -1.76 -4.24 4.13
CA ASN A 237 -2.75 -5.31 4.31
C ASN A 237 -3.69 -5.45 3.09
N ARG A 238 -3.92 -4.36 2.35
CA ARG A 238 -4.75 -4.39 1.13
C ARG A 238 -4.03 -5.04 -0.05
N LEU A 239 -2.70 -5.17 0.06
CA LEU A 239 -1.84 -5.70 -1.00
C LEU A 239 -1.67 -7.22 -0.92
N GLU A 240 -2.05 -7.87 0.20
CA GLU A 240 -1.91 -9.32 0.39
C GLU A 240 -2.52 -10.15 -0.75
N ARG A 241 -3.65 -9.71 -1.30
CA ARG A 241 -4.33 -10.37 -2.44
C ARG A 241 -3.56 -10.33 -3.76
N TYR A 242 -2.55 -9.46 -3.86
CA TYR A 242 -1.72 -9.24 -5.03
C TYR A 242 -0.32 -9.83 -4.89
N ARG A 243 0.05 -10.34 -3.72
CA ARG A 243 1.40 -10.86 -3.46
C ARG A 243 1.70 -12.01 -4.41
N GLY A 244 2.86 -11.93 -5.05
CA GLY A 244 3.34 -12.94 -5.97
C GLY A 244 3.69 -14.23 -5.24
N ARG A 245 3.79 -15.32 -6.01
CA ARG A 245 4.17 -16.63 -5.46
C ARG A 245 5.65 -16.74 -5.15
N MET A 246 6.47 -15.93 -5.82
CA MET A 246 7.93 -15.96 -5.75
C MET A 246 8.44 -14.77 -4.95
N ASP A 247 9.47 -14.97 -4.15
CA ASP A 247 10.05 -13.88 -3.35
C ASP A 247 10.97 -12.99 -4.18
N ALA A 248 10.86 -11.68 -3.95
CA ALA A 248 11.85 -10.71 -4.43
C ALA A 248 12.99 -10.61 -3.40
N THR A 249 14.23 -10.70 -3.89
CA THR A 249 15.45 -10.66 -3.07
C THR A 249 16.26 -9.40 -3.40
N PRO A 250 16.80 -8.66 -2.41
CA PRO A 250 17.70 -7.54 -2.65
C PRO A 250 18.92 -7.90 -3.49
N LEU A 251 19.33 -7.01 -4.39
CA LEU A 251 20.51 -7.23 -5.24
C LEU A 251 21.80 -7.30 -4.43
N CYS A 252 21.86 -6.66 -3.26
CA CYS A 252 22.98 -6.78 -2.33
C CYS A 252 23.12 -8.17 -1.67
N ASP A 253 22.08 -9.01 -1.76
CA ASP A 253 22.03 -10.31 -1.11
C ASP A 253 22.22 -11.48 -2.11
N ILE A 254 22.50 -11.18 -3.38
CA ILE A 254 22.75 -12.16 -4.45
C ILE A 254 24.15 -12.00 -5.06
N SER A 255 24.59 -12.97 -5.87
CA SER A 255 25.92 -12.93 -6.47
C SER A 255 26.03 -11.85 -7.56
N PRO A 256 27.25 -11.31 -7.81
CA PRO A 256 27.49 -10.36 -8.90
C PRO A 256 26.98 -10.83 -10.26
N GLU A 257 27.09 -12.13 -10.57
CA GLU A 257 26.61 -12.72 -11.82
C GLU A 257 25.07 -12.64 -11.91
N ALA A 258 24.37 -12.87 -10.79
CA ALA A 258 22.91 -12.75 -10.74
C ALA A 258 22.44 -11.29 -10.82
N VAL A 259 23.22 -10.34 -10.29
CA VAL A 259 22.97 -8.89 -10.50
C VAL A 259 23.07 -8.55 -11.98
N LEU A 260 24.14 -8.96 -12.66
CA LEU A 260 24.28 -8.74 -14.11
C LEU A 260 23.18 -9.44 -14.91
N GLU A 261 22.71 -10.61 -14.47
CA GLU A 261 21.58 -11.27 -15.13
C GLU A 261 20.27 -10.50 -14.94
N THR A 262 20.09 -9.87 -13.78
CA THR A 262 18.96 -8.97 -13.55
C THR A 262 18.98 -7.78 -14.52
N VAL A 263 20.17 -7.21 -14.77
CA VAL A 263 20.36 -6.17 -15.79
C VAL A 263 19.90 -6.66 -17.16
N ARG A 264 20.35 -7.84 -17.58
CA ARG A 264 20.01 -8.41 -18.90
C ARG A 264 18.51 -8.67 -19.04
N VAL A 265 17.87 -9.23 -18.00
CA VAL A 265 16.41 -9.48 -18.00
C VAL A 265 15.62 -8.18 -18.13
N VAL A 266 16.01 -7.13 -17.39
CA VAL A 266 15.36 -5.83 -17.46
C VAL A 266 15.57 -5.18 -18.84
N ALA A 267 16.81 -5.16 -19.33
CA ALA A 267 17.16 -4.58 -20.63
C ALA A 267 16.43 -5.27 -21.80
N GLU A 268 16.36 -6.61 -21.80
CA GLU A 268 15.60 -7.39 -22.79
C GLU A 268 14.10 -7.07 -22.73
N SER A 269 13.52 -7.01 -21.54
CA SER A 269 12.10 -6.71 -21.42
C SER A 269 11.79 -5.28 -21.88
N PHE A 270 12.65 -4.30 -21.56
CA PHE A 270 12.46 -2.91 -21.98
C PHE A 270 12.64 -2.75 -23.49
N SER A 271 13.67 -3.36 -24.09
CA SER A 271 13.89 -3.28 -25.55
C SER A 271 12.69 -3.78 -26.36
N GLN A 272 12.01 -4.81 -25.85
CA GLN A 272 10.86 -5.44 -26.52
C GLN A 272 9.52 -4.77 -26.21
N ARG A 273 9.32 -4.32 -24.95
CA ARG A 273 7.98 -4.00 -24.44
C ARG A 273 7.77 -2.54 -24.09
N GLU A 274 8.85 -1.81 -23.80
CA GLU A 274 8.72 -0.41 -23.39
C GLU A 274 8.42 0.47 -24.61
N PRO A 275 7.28 1.21 -24.64
CA PRO A 275 6.83 1.90 -25.85
C PRO A 275 7.82 2.88 -26.47
N MET A 276 8.70 3.48 -25.67
CA MET A 276 9.73 4.38 -26.16
C MET A 276 10.93 3.60 -26.71
N CYS A 277 11.44 2.62 -25.94
CA CYS A 277 12.62 1.84 -26.33
C CYS A 277 12.43 1.04 -27.62
N ARG A 278 11.22 0.52 -27.87
CA ARG A 278 10.91 -0.21 -29.11
C ARG A 278 10.70 0.69 -30.34
N HIS A 279 10.42 1.97 -30.12
CA HIS A 279 10.11 2.92 -31.20
C HIS A 279 11.31 3.77 -31.62
N VAL A 280 12.13 4.19 -30.64
CA VAL A 280 13.39 4.89 -30.90
C VAL A 280 14.40 3.92 -31.47
N ARG A 281 14.97 4.29 -32.62
CA ARG A 281 15.96 3.49 -33.34
C ARG A 281 17.35 4.04 -33.11
N LEU A 282 18.30 3.14 -32.89
CA LEU A 282 19.72 3.48 -32.86
C LEU A 282 20.20 3.98 -34.24
N PRO A 283 21.27 4.79 -34.27
CA PRO A 283 22.06 4.99 -35.48
C PRO A 283 22.44 3.67 -36.15
N VAL A 284 22.48 3.62 -37.48
CA VAL A 284 22.90 2.42 -38.22
C VAL A 284 24.36 2.08 -37.95
N LEU A 285 25.22 3.10 -37.89
CA LEU A 285 26.65 2.90 -37.66
C LEU A 285 26.93 2.83 -36.16
N GLU A 286 27.60 1.75 -35.76
CA GLU A 286 28.25 1.69 -34.46
C GLU A 286 29.32 2.79 -34.36
N PRO A 287 29.37 3.56 -33.26
CA PRO A 287 30.47 4.49 -33.02
C PRO A 287 31.83 3.77 -33.02
N GLU A 288 32.79 4.25 -33.81
CA GLU A 288 34.09 3.57 -34.01
C GLU A 288 34.82 3.26 -32.69
N ALA A 289 34.78 4.19 -31.74
CA ALA A 289 35.42 4.05 -30.43
C ALA A 289 34.81 2.93 -29.57
N LEU A 290 33.57 2.53 -29.84
CA LEU A 290 32.84 1.53 -29.05
C LEU A 290 33.41 0.12 -29.22
N SER A 291 33.87 -0.20 -30.43
CA SER A 291 34.43 -1.51 -30.79
C SER A 291 35.65 -1.94 -29.97
N THR A 292 36.34 -0.97 -29.35
CA THR A 292 37.53 -1.20 -28.49
C THR A 292 37.33 -0.70 -27.07
N ALA A 293 36.16 -0.16 -26.75
CA ALA A 293 35.87 0.37 -25.43
C ALA A 293 35.76 -0.77 -24.41
N LEU A 294 36.49 -0.60 -23.30
CA LEU A 294 36.44 -1.50 -22.16
C LEU A 294 35.88 -0.76 -20.95
N HIS A 295 34.86 -1.34 -20.33
CA HIS A 295 34.38 -0.90 -19.03
C HIS A 295 34.84 -1.88 -17.96
N SER A 296 35.34 -1.37 -16.84
CA SER A 296 35.74 -2.19 -15.70
C SER A 296 35.05 -1.67 -14.44
N ASP A 297 34.31 -2.54 -13.77
CA ASP A 297 33.63 -2.29 -12.50
C ASP A 297 33.78 -3.51 -11.57
N GLN A 298 33.07 -3.53 -10.44
CA GLN A 298 33.11 -4.66 -9.50
C GLN A 298 32.45 -5.94 -10.03
N PHE A 299 31.70 -5.87 -11.14
CA PHE A 299 31.11 -7.02 -11.80
C PHE A 299 32.04 -7.61 -12.88
N GLY A 300 33.16 -6.95 -13.17
CA GLY A 300 34.20 -7.41 -14.08
C GLY A 300 34.54 -6.41 -15.18
N THR A 301 35.40 -6.83 -16.10
CA THR A 301 35.76 -6.07 -17.30
C THR A 301 35.01 -6.63 -18.50
N ASP A 302 34.34 -5.77 -19.27
CA ASP A 302 33.56 -6.17 -20.44
C ASP A 302 33.62 -5.13 -21.56
N THR A 303 33.28 -5.57 -22.78
CA THR A 303 33.13 -4.72 -23.98
C THR A 303 31.66 -4.46 -24.26
N PHE A 304 31.36 -3.47 -25.12
CA PHE A 304 29.96 -3.10 -25.38
C PHE A 304 29.08 -4.28 -25.85
N GLY A 305 29.61 -5.13 -26.73
CA GLY A 305 28.85 -6.22 -27.37
C GLY A 305 28.26 -5.79 -28.71
N GLU A 306 27.10 -6.33 -29.07
CA GLU A 306 26.43 -5.99 -30.33
C GLU A 306 25.84 -4.57 -30.27
N TRP A 307 25.87 -3.83 -31.39
CA TRP A 307 25.23 -2.52 -31.49
C TRP A 307 23.72 -2.66 -31.69
N ASP A 308 23.01 -2.93 -30.60
CA ASP A 308 21.55 -3.07 -30.57
C ASP A 308 20.91 -2.41 -29.33
N VAL A 309 19.58 -2.29 -29.35
CA VAL A 309 18.82 -1.60 -28.29
C VAL A 309 18.98 -2.32 -26.94
N LYS A 310 19.05 -3.66 -26.96
CA LYS A 310 19.21 -4.47 -25.76
C LYS A 310 20.57 -4.19 -25.09
N SER A 311 21.64 -4.15 -25.86
CA SER A 311 23.00 -3.88 -25.36
C SER A 311 23.11 -2.43 -24.88
N ALA A 312 22.52 -1.48 -25.61
CA ALA A 312 22.43 -0.09 -25.16
C ALA A 312 21.71 0.05 -23.80
N LEU A 313 20.59 -0.66 -23.59
CA LEU A 313 19.86 -0.67 -22.32
C LEU A 313 20.61 -1.43 -21.21
N THR A 314 21.33 -2.49 -21.56
CA THR A 314 22.21 -3.21 -20.62
C THR A 314 23.28 -2.27 -20.09
N TRP A 315 23.94 -1.51 -20.99
CA TRP A 315 24.96 -0.54 -20.63
C TRP A 315 24.40 0.72 -19.98
N PHE A 316 23.17 1.11 -20.29
CA PHE A 316 22.46 2.17 -19.57
C PHE A 316 22.33 1.82 -18.09
N VAL A 317 21.73 0.67 -17.78
CA VAL A 317 21.58 0.23 -16.39
C VAL A 317 22.94 0.01 -15.74
N ARG A 318 23.89 -0.65 -16.41
CA ARG A 318 25.21 -0.90 -15.84
C ARG A 318 25.98 0.39 -15.54
N SER A 319 26.02 1.34 -16.48
CA SER A 319 26.87 2.54 -16.39
C SER A 319 26.22 3.70 -15.63
N PHE A 320 24.91 3.86 -15.73
CA PHE A 320 24.19 5.01 -15.14
C PHE A 320 23.43 4.65 -13.86
N VAL A 321 23.08 3.38 -13.64
CA VAL A 321 22.29 2.94 -12.47
C VAL A 321 23.17 2.18 -11.48
N LEU A 322 23.87 1.15 -11.93
CA LEU A 322 24.70 0.30 -11.06
C LEU A 322 26.06 0.90 -10.71
N THR A 323 26.56 1.87 -11.48
CA THR A 323 27.83 2.56 -11.24
C THR A 323 27.66 4.07 -11.27
N ASP A 324 28.64 4.81 -10.75
CA ASP A 324 28.66 6.28 -10.87
C ASP A 324 29.19 6.71 -12.27
N PRO A 325 28.34 7.25 -13.17
CA PRO A 325 28.77 7.64 -14.50
C PRO A 325 29.69 8.87 -14.50
N SER A 326 29.80 9.59 -13.39
CA SER A 326 30.70 10.73 -13.22
C SER A 326 32.05 10.36 -12.62
N SER A 327 32.21 9.13 -12.10
CA SER A 327 33.49 8.71 -11.50
C SER A 327 34.56 8.48 -12.55
N SER A 328 35.75 9.03 -12.34
CA SER A 328 36.95 8.75 -13.15
C SER A 328 37.80 7.59 -12.62
N GLU A 329 37.35 6.92 -11.56
CA GLU A 329 38.06 5.79 -10.97
C GLU A 329 38.05 4.57 -11.90
N SER A 330 39.09 3.74 -11.77
CA SER A 330 39.22 2.48 -12.50
C SER A 330 39.69 1.39 -11.54
N PRO A 331 38.88 0.35 -11.26
CA PRO A 331 37.51 0.12 -11.76
C PRO A 331 36.51 1.18 -11.26
N VAL A 332 35.43 1.39 -12.03
CA VAL A 332 34.36 2.33 -11.67
C VAL A 332 33.62 1.79 -10.42
N PRO A 333 33.38 2.63 -9.40
CA PRO A 333 32.69 2.23 -8.19
C PRO A 333 31.21 1.91 -8.46
N THR A 334 30.72 0.88 -7.77
CA THR A 334 29.30 0.52 -7.79
C THR A 334 28.48 1.42 -6.88
N ASN A 335 27.23 1.63 -7.26
CA ASN A 335 26.25 2.32 -6.46
C ASN A 335 25.67 1.35 -5.42
N GLY A 336 26.30 1.31 -4.24
CA GLY A 336 25.91 0.41 -3.16
C GLY A 336 24.47 0.63 -2.66
N ASP A 337 23.95 1.85 -2.77
CA ASP A 337 22.57 2.16 -2.41
C ASP A 337 21.57 1.55 -3.39
N VAL A 338 21.82 1.67 -4.70
CA VAL A 338 21.02 0.99 -5.73
C VAL A 338 20.98 -0.51 -5.50
N LEU A 339 22.11 -1.16 -5.18
CA LEU A 339 22.14 -2.59 -4.86
C LEU A 339 21.28 -2.94 -3.64
N ARG A 340 21.21 -2.04 -2.65
CA ARG A 340 20.41 -2.26 -1.43
C ARG A 340 18.92 -2.08 -1.67
N PHE A 341 18.52 -1.20 -2.59
CA PHE A 341 17.11 -0.89 -2.86
C PHE A 341 16.51 -1.80 -3.92
N SER A 342 17.31 -2.19 -4.91
CA SER A 342 16.88 -2.95 -6.08
C SER A 342 16.66 -4.42 -5.74
N LEU A 343 15.82 -5.08 -6.53
CA LEU A 343 15.35 -6.44 -6.26
C LEU A 343 15.44 -7.32 -7.50
N ALA A 344 15.60 -8.62 -7.28
CA ALA A 344 15.45 -9.66 -8.30
C ALA A 344 14.47 -10.74 -7.83
N ILE A 345 13.71 -11.32 -8.76
CA ILE A 345 13.00 -12.58 -8.54
C ILE A 345 13.79 -13.70 -9.20
N ARG A 346 14.05 -14.76 -8.44
CA ARG A 346 14.71 -15.98 -8.92
C ARG A 346 13.75 -17.16 -8.90
N ASP A 347 13.83 -18.01 -9.91
CA ASP A 347 13.01 -19.22 -9.99
C ASP A 347 13.51 -20.36 -9.10
N GLY A 348 12.81 -21.49 -9.13
CA GLY A 348 13.17 -22.67 -8.34
C GLY A 348 14.51 -23.31 -8.73
N ARG A 349 15.12 -22.89 -9.85
CA ARG A 349 16.46 -23.30 -10.29
C ARG A 349 17.53 -22.27 -9.92
N GLY A 350 17.11 -21.10 -9.45
CA GLY A 350 17.98 -19.97 -9.14
C GLY A 350 18.22 -19.06 -10.34
N ASP A 351 17.50 -19.23 -11.46
CA ASP A 351 17.62 -18.35 -12.62
C ASP A 351 16.87 -17.04 -12.34
N VAL A 352 17.43 -15.90 -12.76
CA VAL A 352 16.74 -14.60 -12.60
C VAL A 352 15.61 -14.51 -13.62
N VAL A 353 14.40 -14.25 -13.15
CA VAL A 353 13.19 -14.16 -14.01
C VAL A 353 12.45 -12.82 -13.89
N GLY A 354 12.90 -11.93 -13.02
CA GLY A 354 12.40 -10.56 -12.93
C GLY A 354 13.33 -9.65 -12.16
N GLY A 355 13.23 -8.36 -12.38
CA GLY A 355 14.10 -7.35 -11.79
C GLY A 355 13.40 -6.02 -11.59
N ALA A 356 13.77 -5.33 -10.52
CA ALA A 356 13.42 -3.94 -10.27
C ALA A 356 14.66 -3.15 -9.85
N PHE A 357 14.94 -2.05 -10.56
CA PHE A 357 15.97 -1.09 -10.19
C PHE A 357 15.34 0.12 -9.52
N ASN A 358 15.93 0.48 -8.38
CA ASN A 358 15.45 1.50 -7.46
C ASN A 358 16.61 2.41 -7.08
N GLU A 359 16.33 3.69 -6.89
CA GLU A 359 17.34 4.69 -6.50
C GLU A 359 16.78 5.70 -5.48
N THR A 360 17.67 6.51 -4.93
CA THR A 360 17.27 7.68 -4.14
C THR A 360 17.10 8.86 -5.08
N LEU A 361 15.94 9.52 -5.04
CA LEU A 361 15.80 10.79 -5.73
C LEU A 361 16.46 11.88 -4.88
N LEU A 362 17.62 12.33 -5.32
CA LEU A 362 18.35 13.41 -4.65
C LEU A 362 17.78 14.77 -5.05
N PRO A 363 17.73 15.75 -4.14
CA PRO A 363 17.50 17.15 -4.49
C PRO A 363 18.37 17.55 -5.67
N CYS A 364 17.85 18.38 -6.58
CA CYS A 364 18.61 18.93 -7.70
C CYS A 364 19.92 19.54 -7.21
N ASN A 365 20.98 18.73 -7.26
CA ASN A 365 22.35 19.20 -7.26
C ASN A 365 22.65 19.57 -8.72
N GLU A 366 23.61 20.48 -8.93
CA GLU A 366 24.16 20.65 -10.27
C GLU A 366 24.54 19.27 -10.83
N PRO A 367 24.07 18.90 -12.04
CA PRO A 367 24.39 17.61 -12.61
C PRO A 367 25.90 17.43 -12.59
N LYS A 368 26.37 16.35 -11.95
CA LYS A 368 27.79 16.04 -12.03
C LYS A 368 28.11 15.75 -13.51
N PRO A 369 29.17 16.34 -14.07
CA PRO A 369 29.56 16.03 -15.43
C PRO A 369 29.84 14.53 -15.54
N LEU A 370 29.39 13.91 -16.62
CA LEU A 370 29.75 12.54 -16.94
C LEU A 370 31.27 12.46 -17.15
N ARG A 371 31.87 11.30 -16.86
CA ARG A 371 33.31 11.11 -17.09
C ARG A 371 33.61 11.28 -18.59
N SER A 372 34.62 12.08 -18.91
CA SER A 372 34.92 12.47 -20.29
C SER A 372 35.67 11.37 -21.06
N GLY A 373 35.36 11.20 -22.35
CA GLY A 373 36.05 10.28 -23.24
C GLY A 373 35.68 8.81 -23.04
N ASP A 374 34.57 8.53 -22.34
CA ASP A 374 34.03 7.19 -22.22
C ASP A 374 33.05 6.91 -23.36
N ALA A 375 33.51 6.13 -24.34
CA ALA A 375 32.75 5.82 -25.54
C ALA A 375 31.43 5.09 -25.24
N ILE A 376 31.34 4.32 -24.15
CA ILE A 376 30.12 3.60 -23.77
C ILE A 376 29.08 4.59 -23.23
N ILE A 377 29.49 5.48 -22.31
CA ILE A 377 28.60 6.52 -21.79
C ILE A 377 28.13 7.46 -22.91
N GLU A 378 29.03 7.87 -23.80
CA GLU A 378 28.70 8.76 -24.92
C GLU A 378 27.69 8.09 -25.86
N ALA A 379 27.93 6.84 -26.27
CA ALA A 379 27.03 6.12 -27.16
C ALA A 379 25.64 5.87 -26.54
N VAL A 380 25.60 5.45 -25.27
CA VAL A 380 24.35 5.22 -24.53
C VAL A 380 23.61 6.53 -24.28
N GLY A 381 24.33 7.59 -23.95
CA GLY A 381 23.77 8.93 -23.75
C GLY A 381 23.05 9.43 -25.00
N VAL A 382 23.66 9.30 -26.18
CA VAL A 382 23.03 9.67 -27.46
C VAL A 382 21.74 8.91 -27.69
N TYR A 383 21.71 7.60 -27.39
CA TYR A 383 20.49 6.79 -27.52
C TYR A 383 19.38 7.20 -26.55
N MET A 384 19.72 7.41 -25.28
CA MET A 384 18.76 7.63 -24.20
C MET A 384 18.30 9.09 -24.08
N GLU A 385 19.08 10.05 -24.58
CA GLU A 385 18.81 11.50 -24.47
C GLU A 385 17.36 11.91 -24.79
N PRO A 386 16.73 11.49 -25.91
CA PRO A 386 15.38 11.94 -26.21
C PRO A 386 14.32 11.34 -25.27
N ILE A 387 14.58 10.16 -24.69
CA ILE A 387 13.72 9.53 -23.70
C ILE A 387 13.85 10.28 -22.37
N LEU A 388 15.09 10.42 -21.89
CA LEU A 388 15.40 11.10 -20.61
C LEU A 388 14.98 12.57 -20.63
N SER A 389 15.10 13.25 -21.76
CA SER A 389 14.68 14.66 -21.91
C SER A 389 13.19 14.88 -21.66
N ILE A 390 12.33 13.92 -22.04
CA ILE A 390 10.88 14.01 -21.80
C ILE A 390 10.58 13.70 -20.34
N LEU A 391 11.19 12.65 -19.79
CA LEU A 391 11.01 12.24 -18.40
C LEU A 391 11.49 13.33 -17.43
N ALA A 392 12.69 13.89 -17.65
CA ALA A 392 13.24 14.96 -16.81
C ALA A 392 12.33 16.20 -16.72
N LYS A 393 11.65 16.57 -17.82
CA LYS A 393 10.67 17.67 -17.80
C LYS A 393 9.43 17.34 -16.99
N GLN A 394 8.97 16.09 -17.07
CA GLN A 394 7.86 15.60 -16.25
C GLN A 394 8.24 15.60 -14.77
N ASP A 395 9.44 15.13 -14.43
CA ASP A 395 9.92 15.06 -13.06
C ASP A 395 10.06 16.44 -12.46
N GLU A 396 10.69 17.39 -13.17
CA GLU A 396 10.81 18.77 -12.72
C GLU A 396 9.44 19.36 -12.38
N ALA A 397 8.46 19.21 -13.28
CA ALA A 397 7.11 19.73 -13.08
C ALA A 397 6.37 19.04 -11.92
N ALA A 398 6.46 17.71 -11.84
CA ALA A 398 5.79 16.92 -10.80
C ALA A 398 6.39 17.20 -9.42
N MET A 399 7.72 17.20 -9.32
CA MET A 399 8.44 17.45 -8.06
C MET A 399 8.22 18.87 -7.54
N ALA A 400 8.16 19.86 -8.44
CA ALA A 400 7.81 21.23 -8.08
C ALA A 400 6.38 21.32 -7.53
N ALA A 401 5.41 20.67 -8.19
CA ALA A 401 4.03 20.65 -7.74
C ALA A 401 3.86 19.95 -6.38
N LEU A 402 4.51 18.80 -6.18
CA LEU A 402 4.49 18.07 -4.91
C LEU A 402 5.13 18.88 -3.77
N SER A 403 6.29 19.49 -4.01
CA SER A 403 6.99 20.29 -3.01
C SER A 403 6.18 21.52 -2.60
N MET A 404 5.44 22.13 -3.53
CA MET A 404 4.57 23.26 -3.25
C MET A 404 3.30 22.84 -2.49
N ALA A 405 2.71 21.69 -2.84
CA ALA A 405 1.47 21.21 -2.24
C ALA A 405 1.69 20.58 -0.85
N TYR A 406 2.83 19.92 -0.63
CA TYR A 406 3.09 19.12 0.57
C TYR A 406 4.44 19.47 1.19
N PRO A 407 4.47 20.32 2.24
CA PRO A 407 5.72 20.69 2.93
C PRO A 407 6.50 19.49 3.48
N ASP A 408 5.80 18.44 3.95
CA ASP A 408 6.45 17.22 4.46
C ASP A 408 7.15 16.43 3.35
N PHE A 409 6.58 16.43 2.13
CA PHE A 409 7.24 15.87 0.95
C PHE A 409 8.49 16.67 0.60
N GLN A 410 8.39 18.01 0.59
CA GLN A 410 9.54 18.87 0.33
C GLN A 410 10.67 18.61 1.34
N ALA A 411 10.35 18.50 2.62
CA ALA A 411 11.33 18.20 3.67
C ALA A 411 11.97 16.82 3.47
N ALA A 412 11.18 15.79 3.17
CA ALA A 412 11.69 14.46 2.88
C ALA A 412 12.58 14.43 1.63
N TYR A 413 12.21 15.17 0.57
CA TYR A 413 13.00 15.29 -0.64
C TYR A 413 14.37 15.91 -0.33
N GLN A 414 14.39 17.05 0.37
CA GLN A 414 15.63 17.71 0.80
C GLN A 414 16.51 16.85 1.73
N ALA A 415 15.89 15.93 2.48
CA ALA A 415 16.60 14.99 3.35
C ALA A 415 17.06 13.70 2.63
N GLY A 416 16.82 13.55 1.32
CA GLY A 416 17.14 12.33 0.58
C GLY A 416 16.28 11.12 0.98
N GLN A 417 15.06 11.36 1.48
CA GLN A 417 14.12 10.34 1.96
C GLN A 417 12.97 10.07 0.97
N VAL A 418 13.19 10.41 -0.30
CA VAL A 418 12.29 10.10 -1.43
C VAL A 418 12.98 9.04 -2.29
N GLY A 419 12.37 7.87 -2.38
CA GLY A 419 12.80 6.80 -3.26
C GLY A 419 12.25 6.99 -4.66
N HIS A 420 12.93 6.42 -5.65
CA HIS A 420 12.48 6.35 -7.02
C HIS A 420 12.46 4.88 -7.46
N HIS A 421 11.27 4.38 -7.80
CA HIS A 421 11.12 3.08 -8.43
C HIS A 421 11.27 3.24 -9.93
N PHE A 422 12.51 3.05 -10.40
CA PHE A 422 12.96 3.54 -11.69
C PHE A 422 12.64 2.58 -12.84
N MET A 423 12.94 1.29 -12.67
CA MET A 423 12.67 0.28 -13.71
C MET A 423 12.12 -0.98 -13.08
N VAL A 424 11.12 -1.60 -13.69
CA VAL A 424 10.61 -2.91 -13.31
C VAL A 424 10.26 -3.72 -14.53
N ALA A 425 10.73 -4.97 -14.55
CA ALA A 425 10.55 -5.84 -15.70
C ALA A 425 10.55 -7.32 -15.29
N ARG A 426 10.01 -8.12 -16.20
CA ARG A 426 9.92 -9.57 -16.07
C ARG A 426 10.39 -10.28 -17.32
N SER A 427 11.01 -11.44 -17.18
CA SER A 427 11.22 -12.35 -18.30
C SER A 427 9.90 -13.00 -18.70
N GLU A 428 9.89 -13.78 -19.79
CA GLU A 428 8.73 -14.59 -20.17
C GLU A 428 8.41 -15.68 -19.14
N SER A 429 9.40 -16.09 -18.33
CA SER A 429 9.26 -17.15 -17.34
C SER A 429 8.58 -16.69 -16.05
N LEU A 430 8.51 -15.37 -15.80
CA LEU A 430 7.75 -14.82 -14.69
C LEU A 430 6.34 -14.43 -15.17
N PRO A 431 5.27 -14.99 -14.59
CA PRO A 431 3.90 -14.61 -14.92
C PRO A 431 3.62 -13.12 -14.64
N VAL A 432 2.72 -12.54 -15.42
CA VAL A 432 2.39 -11.10 -15.32
C VAL A 432 1.83 -10.77 -13.93
N GLU A 433 1.01 -11.67 -13.39
CA GLU A 433 0.38 -11.52 -12.07
C GLU A 433 1.41 -11.54 -10.95
N ASP A 434 2.50 -12.31 -11.09
CA ASP A 434 3.59 -12.37 -10.11
C ASP A 434 4.56 -11.17 -10.24
N THR A 435 4.53 -10.44 -11.36
CA THR A 435 5.46 -9.31 -11.57
C THR A 435 5.17 -8.16 -10.60
N PHE A 436 3.92 -8.01 -10.15
CA PHE A 436 3.57 -6.94 -9.21
C PHE A 436 4.26 -7.11 -7.85
N GLU A 437 4.72 -8.32 -7.52
CA GLU A 437 5.54 -8.57 -6.32
C GLU A 437 6.79 -7.69 -6.28
N LEU A 438 7.46 -7.47 -7.42
CA LEU A 438 8.64 -6.60 -7.47
C LEU A 438 8.32 -5.17 -7.05
N VAL A 439 7.12 -4.67 -7.40
CA VAL A 439 6.70 -3.31 -7.05
C VAL A 439 6.35 -3.24 -5.55
N ILE A 440 5.55 -4.20 -5.05
CA ILE A 440 5.18 -4.26 -3.63
C ILE A 440 6.43 -4.38 -2.75
N ALA A 441 7.30 -5.33 -3.06
CA ALA A 441 8.54 -5.55 -2.32
C ALA A 441 9.48 -4.35 -2.41
N SER A 442 9.49 -3.59 -3.52
CA SER A 442 10.27 -2.35 -3.62
C SER A 442 9.78 -1.30 -2.62
N MET A 443 8.46 -1.12 -2.50
CA MET A 443 7.89 -0.18 -1.53
C MET A 443 8.17 -0.62 -0.09
N GLU A 444 8.07 -1.92 0.20
CA GLU A 444 8.40 -2.48 1.52
C GLU A 444 9.87 -2.22 1.84
N ARG A 445 10.75 -2.41 0.85
CA ARG A 445 12.18 -2.18 1.00
C ARG A 445 12.48 -0.71 1.31
N PHE A 446 11.86 0.24 0.60
CA PHE A 446 12.00 1.66 0.89
C PHE A 446 11.51 2.01 2.30
N ASP A 447 10.36 1.49 2.71
CA ASP A 447 9.78 1.74 4.04
C ASP A 447 10.69 1.22 5.17
N ASP A 448 11.18 -0.02 5.03
CA ASP A 448 12.11 -0.68 5.94
C ASP A 448 13.44 0.07 6.05
N LEU A 449 13.87 0.74 4.97
CA LEU A 449 15.07 1.58 4.94
C LEU A 449 14.86 3.01 5.42
N GLY A 450 13.64 3.38 5.83
CA GLY A 450 13.37 4.66 6.46
C GLY A 450 12.87 5.76 5.52
N TYR A 451 12.62 5.45 4.25
CA TYR A 451 12.07 6.42 3.28
C TYR A 451 10.65 6.81 3.67
N GLN A 452 10.26 8.01 3.27
CA GLN A 452 8.95 8.60 3.57
C GLN A 452 8.02 8.56 2.36
N TYR A 453 8.59 8.70 1.17
CA TYR A 453 7.84 8.70 -0.09
C TYR A 453 8.58 7.90 -1.15
N VAL A 454 7.83 7.42 -2.14
CA VAL A 454 8.36 6.86 -3.37
C VAL A 454 7.67 7.52 -4.54
N VAL A 455 8.44 7.90 -5.55
CA VAL A 455 7.91 8.37 -6.84
C VAL A 455 8.14 7.32 -7.92
N ILE A 456 7.23 7.28 -8.89
CA ILE A 456 7.28 6.35 -10.03
C ILE A 456 6.87 7.09 -11.31
N GLU A 457 7.71 7.07 -12.33
CA GLU A 457 7.36 7.44 -13.69
C GLU A 457 6.80 6.21 -14.42
N ALA A 458 5.48 6.03 -14.36
CA ALA A 458 4.82 4.89 -14.97
C ALA A 458 4.60 5.15 -16.47
N THR A 459 5.59 4.79 -17.29
CA THR A 459 5.62 4.94 -18.75
C THR A 459 4.68 4.00 -19.50
N ASN A 460 4.10 3.01 -18.81
CA ASN A 460 3.08 2.14 -19.36
C ASN A 460 1.92 1.93 -18.38
N GLN A 461 0.79 1.47 -18.91
CA GLN A 461 -0.48 1.35 -18.16
C GLN A 461 -0.48 0.21 -17.14
N TRP A 462 0.41 -0.78 -17.29
CA TRP A 462 0.56 -1.83 -16.29
C TRP A 462 1.24 -1.29 -15.04
N THR A 463 2.33 -0.52 -15.20
CA THR A 463 2.97 0.17 -14.08
C THR A 463 2.03 1.19 -13.44
N GLY A 464 1.22 1.90 -14.23
CA GLY A 464 0.19 2.80 -13.70
C GLY A 464 -0.85 2.07 -12.85
N ALA A 465 -1.31 0.90 -13.32
CA ALA A 465 -2.23 0.05 -12.55
C ALA A 465 -1.62 -0.46 -11.24
N ALA A 466 -0.32 -0.81 -11.26
CA ALA A 466 0.41 -1.18 -10.05
C ALA A 466 0.43 -0.01 -9.05
N CYS A 467 0.70 1.22 -9.51
CA CYS A 467 0.67 2.43 -8.69
C CYS A 467 -0.72 2.69 -8.08
N GLU A 468 -1.78 2.60 -8.88
CA GLU A 468 -3.16 2.77 -8.39
C GLU A 468 -3.55 1.69 -7.38
N ALA A 469 -3.11 0.45 -7.57
CA ALA A 469 -3.35 -0.64 -6.61
C ALA A 469 -2.64 -0.41 -5.27
N LEU A 470 -1.47 0.24 -5.27
CA LEU A 470 -0.77 0.69 -4.06
C LEU A 470 -1.46 1.87 -3.36
N GLY A 471 -2.40 2.53 -4.03
CA GLY A 471 -3.01 3.78 -3.56
C GLY A 471 -2.16 5.02 -3.82
N ALA A 472 -1.23 4.95 -4.78
CA ALA A 472 -0.44 6.10 -5.20
C ALA A 472 -1.32 7.19 -5.83
N THR A 473 -0.90 8.44 -5.69
CA THR A 473 -1.57 9.59 -6.29
C THR A 473 -0.92 9.94 -7.62
N ALA A 474 -1.71 10.02 -8.69
CA ALA A 474 -1.27 10.54 -9.98
C ALA A 474 -1.03 12.06 -9.87
N VAL A 475 0.12 12.52 -10.35
CA VAL A 475 0.58 13.92 -10.19
C VAL A 475 0.70 14.64 -11.52
N HIS A 476 1.33 14.01 -12.51
CA HIS A 476 1.60 14.64 -13.80
C HIS A 476 1.52 13.62 -14.93
N PHE A 477 0.81 13.96 -16.01
CA PHE A 477 0.78 13.15 -17.24
C PHE A 477 1.56 13.83 -18.37
N ALA A 478 2.52 13.10 -18.95
CA ALA A 478 3.34 13.55 -20.08
C ALA A 478 3.02 12.71 -21.32
N PRO A 479 2.33 13.27 -22.34
CA PRO A 479 1.99 12.54 -23.57
C PRO A 479 3.21 12.35 -24.48
N TYR A 480 3.27 11.21 -25.19
CA TYR A 480 4.36 10.90 -26.12
C TYR A 480 4.21 11.53 -27.50
N ARG A 481 2.98 11.94 -27.87
CA ARG A 481 2.63 12.33 -29.24
C ARG A 481 2.21 13.80 -29.40
N THR A 482 2.60 14.67 -28.48
CA THR A 482 2.33 16.12 -28.59
C THR A 482 3.39 16.89 -29.34
N GLN A 483 4.64 16.40 -29.35
CA GLN A 483 5.75 17.04 -30.02
C GLN A 483 6.66 16.02 -30.69
N GLN A 484 7.09 16.30 -31.91
CA GLN A 484 8.19 15.57 -32.55
C GLN A 484 9.50 16.05 -31.94
N VAL A 485 10.21 15.13 -31.29
CA VAL A 485 11.45 15.40 -30.54
C VAL A 485 12.66 14.67 -31.12
N ILE A 486 12.44 13.79 -32.10
CA ILE A 486 13.47 12.98 -32.76
C ILE A 486 13.33 13.18 -34.29
N PRO A 487 14.43 13.11 -35.07
CA PRO A 487 14.35 13.05 -36.52
C PRO A 487 13.39 11.95 -37.04
N SER A 488 12.48 12.34 -37.93
CA SER A 488 11.57 11.41 -38.60
C SER A 488 12.24 10.81 -39.84
N SER A 489 12.28 9.49 -39.94
CA SER A 489 12.78 8.79 -41.12
C SER A 489 12.15 7.39 -41.25
N PRO A 490 11.72 6.98 -42.47
CA PRO A 490 11.17 5.64 -42.69
C PRO A 490 12.19 4.54 -42.36
N GLU A 491 13.47 4.80 -42.62
CA GLU A 491 14.62 3.93 -42.31
C GLU A 491 15.45 4.51 -41.15
N PRO A 492 16.20 3.69 -40.38
CA PRO A 492 17.13 4.21 -39.39
C PRO A 492 18.16 5.18 -40.01
N ILE A 493 18.50 6.26 -39.30
CA ILE A 493 19.48 7.25 -39.78
C ILE A 493 20.89 6.76 -39.50
N ILE A 494 21.85 7.11 -40.37
CA ILE A 494 23.22 6.58 -40.33
C ILE A 494 23.92 6.89 -39.00
N ASP A 495 23.87 8.14 -38.56
CA ASP A 495 24.68 8.71 -37.48
C ASP A 495 23.87 9.38 -36.36
N SER A 496 22.54 9.22 -36.37
CA SER A 496 21.67 9.81 -35.35
C SER A 496 20.53 8.88 -34.97
N VAL A 497 20.04 9.02 -33.74
CA VAL A 497 18.78 8.41 -33.32
C VAL A 497 17.62 8.88 -34.20
N SER A 498 16.69 7.98 -34.51
CA SER A 498 15.53 8.32 -35.33
C SER A 498 14.28 7.55 -34.90
N SER A 499 13.12 7.98 -35.40
CA SER A 499 11.90 7.17 -35.36
C SER A 499 11.15 7.32 -36.68
N SER A 500 10.17 6.44 -36.93
CA SER A 500 9.43 6.46 -38.20
C SER A 500 8.63 7.74 -38.45
N ASP A 501 8.26 8.44 -37.38
CA ASP A 501 7.31 9.56 -37.40
C ASP A 501 7.74 10.77 -36.56
N GLY A 502 8.96 10.74 -36.03
CA GLY A 502 9.58 11.81 -35.23
C GLY A 502 9.12 11.91 -33.77
N TYR A 503 8.18 11.06 -33.35
CA TYR A 503 7.76 10.98 -31.94
C TYR A 503 8.61 9.98 -31.15
N ILE A 504 8.59 10.09 -29.83
CA ILE A 504 9.33 9.20 -28.93
C ILE A 504 8.67 7.82 -28.81
N SER A 505 7.38 7.70 -29.11
CA SER A 505 6.63 6.45 -29.10
C SER A 505 5.52 6.44 -30.16
N ASP A 506 5.23 5.26 -30.72
CA ASP A 506 4.08 5.00 -31.58
C ASP A 506 2.75 4.92 -30.80
N LYS A 507 2.80 4.82 -29.47
CA LYS A 507 1.63 4.72 -28.62
C LYS A 507 0.93 6.08 -28.47
N ASP A 508 -0.37 6.11 -28.75
CA ASP A 508 -1.23 7.26 -28.47
C ASP A 508 -1.59 7.34 -26.97
N SER A 509 -0.59 7.64 -26.15
CA SER A 509 -0.69 7.79 -24.70
C SER A 509 0.54 8.54 -24.17
N GLY A 510 0.99 8.23 -22.95
CA GLY A 510 2.08 8.92 -22.28
C GLY A 510 2.58 8.20 -21.04
N SER A 511 3.39 8.91 -20.27
CA SER A 511 3.86 8.54 -18.94
C SER A 511 3.03 9.24 -17.86
N MET A 512 2.66 8.53 -16.80
CA MET A 512 2.06 9.14 -15.62
C MET A 512 3.04 9.09 -14.46
N PHE A 513 3.30 10.25 -13.85
CA PHE A 513 4.10 10.39 -12.64
C PHE A 513 3.21 10.16 -11.43
N TYR A 514 3.61 9.26 -10.54
CA TYR A 514 2.91 8.95 -9.30
C TYR A 514 3.77 9.29 -8.09
N VAL A 515 3.10 9.60 -6.98
CA VAL A 515 3.70 9.63 -5.64
C VAL A 515 2.97 8.68 -4.70
N LEU A 516 3.73 7.93 -3.91
CA LEU A 516 3.25 7.09 -2.82
C LEU A 516 3.81 7.61 -1.51
N ARG A 517 2.95 7.75 -0.50
CA ARG A 517 3.37 8.07 0.87
C ARG A 517 3.48 6.78 1.68
N LEU A 518 4.66 6.55 2.26
CA LEU A 518 4.94 5.36 3.06
C LEU A 518 4.59 5.54 4.55
N LYS A 519 4.72 6.76 5.08
CA LYS A 519 4.59 7.08 6.52
C LYS A 519 3.78 8.34 6.78
#